data_AF-A0A9J7Y0A4-F1
#
_entry.id   AF-A0A9J7Y0A4-F1
#
_cell.length_a   1.000
_cell.length_b   1.000
_cell.length_c   1.000
_cell.angle_alpha   90.00
_cell.angle_beta   90.00
_cell.angle_gamma   90.00
#
_symmetry.space_group_name_H-M   'P 1'
#
loop_
_entity.id
_entity.type
_entity.pdbx_description
1 polymer ?
#
loop_
_entity_poly.entity_id
_entity_poly.type
_entity_poly.pdbx_seq_one_letter_code
_entity_poly.pdbx_strand_id
1 'polypeptide(L)'
;MFQLPILNFSPQQVAGVCETLEESGDVERLGRFLWSLPVAPSACEVLGKNESVLRARAVVAFHGGNFRELYHILENHKFTKDSHAKLQALWLEAHYQEAEKLRGRPLGPVDKYRVRKKFPLPRTIWDGEQKTHCFKERTRHLLREWYLQDPYPNPSKKRELAQATGLTPTQVGNWFKNRRQRDRAAAAKNRLQQQVLSGGSDRSLGDDDTTVDRLGPASSPEVSLTSKTATSAISITSSDSECDI
;
A
#
# COMPACT_ATOMS: atom_id res chain seq x y z
N MET A 1 -10.10 -25.40 -38.16
CA MET A 1 -9.30 -24.20 -37.81
C MET A 1 -10.12 -22.99 -38.23
N PHE A 2 -10.61 -22.18 -37.29
CA PHE A 2 -11.33 -20.95 -37.63
C PHE A 2 -10.30 -19.91 -38.08
N GLN A 3 -10.30 -19.61 -39.37
CA GLN A 3 -9.48 -18.57 -39.95
C GLN A 3 -10.15 -17.23 -39.63
N LEU A 4 -9.66 -16.55 -38.59
CA LEU A 4 -10.12 -15.20 -38.30
C LEU A 4 -9.70 -14.30 -39.48
N PRO A 5 -10.63 -13.53 -40.08
CA PRO A 5 -10.27 -12.60 -41.13
C PRO A 5 -9.23 -11.62 -40.57
N ILE A 6 -8.11 -11.48 -41.27
CA ILE A 6 -7.06 -10.53 -40.90
C ILE A 6 -7.60 -9.14 -41.25
N LEU A 7 -8.20 -8.47 -40.27
CA LEU A 7 -8.79 -7.16 -40.48
C LEU A 7 -7.66 -6.12 -40.53
N ASN A 8 -7.42 -5.59 -41.72
CA ASN A 8 -6.38 -4.59 -41.96
C ASN A 8 -6.95 -3.19 -41.67
N PHE A 9 -7.19 -2.89 -40.40
CA PHE A 9 -7.66 -1.59 -39.96
C PHE A 9 -6.51 -0.58 -39.81
N SER A 10 -6.79 0.70 -40.09
CA SER A 10 -5.87 1.76 -39.68
C SER A 10 -5.85 1.91 -38.14
N PRO A 11 -4.75 2.38 -37.54
CA PRO A 11 -4.68 2.62 -36.09
C PRO A 11 -5.81 3.51 -35.56
N GLN A 12 -6.25 4.49 -36.35
CA GLN A 12 -7.36 5.38 -36.03
C GLN A 12 -8.71 4.66 -36.05
N GLN A 13 -8.93 3.76 -37.01
CA GLN A 13 -10.13 2.93 -37.04
C GLN A 13 -10.17 1.97 -35.84
N VAL A 14 -9.04 1.37 -35.48
CA VAL A 14 -8.95 0.52 -34.28
C VAL A 14 -9.27 1.32 -33.02
N ALA A 15 -8.73 2.54 -32.89
CA ALA A 15 -9.02 3.43 -31.75
C ALA A 15 -10.53 3.76 -31.64
N GLY A 16 -11.17 4.15 -32.75
CA GLY A 16 -12.61 4.45 -32.76
C GLY A 16 -13.49 3.24 -32.44
N VAL A 17 -13.12 2.04 -32.91
CA VAL A 17 -13.83 0.80 -32.54
C VAL A 17 -13.63 0.49 -31.05
N CYS A 18 -12.43 0.68 -30.50
CA CYS A 18 -12.17 0.52 -29.07
C CYS A 18 -13.01 1.47 -28.22
N GLU A 19 -13.09 2.75 -28.60
CA GLU A 19 -13.93 3.75 -27.93
C GLU A 19 -15.40 3.34 -27.94
N THR A 20 -15.94 2.99 -29.11
CA THR A 20 -17.35 2.62 -29.27
C THR A 20 -17.72 1.38 -28.44
N LEU A 21 -16.86 0.36 -28.46
CA LEU A 21 -17.09 -0.88 -27.70
C LEU A 21 -16.91 -0.68 -26.19
N GLU A 22 -16.04 0.24 -25.80
CA GLU A 22 -15.85 0.58 -24.40
C GLU A 22 -17.01 1.42 -23.84
N GLU A 23 -17.58 2.33 -24.64
CA GLU A 23 -18.77 3.12 -24.28
C GLU A 23 -20.04 2.26 -24.22
N SER A 24 -20.17 1.28 -25.11
CA SER A 24 -21.30 0.34 -25.09
C SER A 24 -21.23 -0.65 -23.92
N GLY A 25 -20.07 -0.80 -23.28
CA GLY A 25 -19.84 -1.72 -22.17
C GLY A 25 -19.71 -3.20 -22.59
N ASP A 26 -19.63 -3.50 -23.89
CA ASP A 26 -19.45 -4.86 -24.41
C ASP A 26 -17.97 -5.29 -24.33
N VAL A 27 -17.52 -5.56 -23.10
CA VAL A 27 -16.11 -5.90 -22.82
C VAL A 27 -15.70 -7.23 -23.45
N GLU A 28 -16.63 -8.19 -23.60
CA GLU A 28 -16.31 -9.46 -24.25
C GLU A 28 -16.00 -9.27 -25.74
N ARG A 29 -16.81 -8.48 -26.44
CA ARG A 29 -16.57 -8.17 -27.84
C ARG A 29 -15.31 -7.32 -28.02
N LEU A 30 -15.05 -6.40 -27.08
CA LEU A 30 -13.80 -5.65 -27.04
C LEU A 30 -12.59 -6.56 -26.89
N GLY A 31 -12.65 -7.56 -26.00
CA GLY A 31 -11.60 -8.55 -25.84
C GLY A 31 -11.36 -9.40 -27.08
N ARG A 32 -12.43 -9.90 -27.73
CA ARG A 32 -12.34 -10.64 -29.00
C ARG A 32 -11.74 -9.78 -30.11
N PHE A 33 -12.14 -8.51 -30.20
CA PHE A 33 -11.61 -7.58 -31.18
C PHE A 33 -10.11 -7.33 -30.97
N LEU A 34 -9.69 -7.02 -29.74
CA LEU A 34 -8.27 -6.82 -29.41
C LEU A 34 -7.42 -8.07 -29.67
N TRP A 35 -7.95 -9.27 -29.43
CA TRP A 35 -7.28 -10.53 -29.75
C TRP A 35 -7.16 -10.78 -31.27
N SER A 36 -8.11 -10.28 -32.06
CA SER A 36 -8.11 -10.44 -33.52
C SER A 36 -7.20 -9.45 -34.27
N LEU A 37 -6.63 -8.46 -33.56
CA LEU A 37 -5.77 -7.46 -34.19
C LEU A 37 -4.49 -8.09 -34.75
N PRO A 38 -4.00 -7.61 -35.91
CA PRO A 38 -2.82 -8.17 -36.53
C PRO A 38 -1.59 -8.05 -35.63
N VAL A 39 -0.91 -9.17 -35.40
CA VAL A 39 0.33 -9.27 -34.59
C VAL A 39 1.56 -8.78 -35.37
N ALA A 40 1.36 -8.07 -36.49
CA ALA A 40 2.46 -7.50 -37.25
C ALA A 40 3.26 -6.55 -36.36
N PRO A 41 4.59 -6.71 -36.20
CA PRO A 41 5.38 -5.96 -35.22
C PRO A 41 5.24 -4.44 -35.37
N SER A 42 5.17 -3.95 -36.61
CA SER A 42 5.00 -2.53 -36.93
C SER A 42 3.62 -1.99 -36.53
N ALA A 43 2.55 -2.76 -36.77
CA ALA A 43 1.20 -2.38 -36.35
C ALA A 43 1.07 -2.43 -34.82
N CYS A 44 1.67 -3.43 -34.17
CA CYS A 44 1.67 -3.59 -32.72
C CYS A 44 2.35 -2.41 -32.01
N GLU A 45 3.47 -1.91 -32.54
CA GLU A 45 4.15 -0.76 -31.96
C GLU A 45 3.33 0.54 -32.07
N VAL A 46 2.65 0.74 -33.21
CA VAL A 46 1.79 1.92 -33.42
C VAL A 46 0.52 1.83 -32.56
N LEU A 47 -0.10 0.66 -32.49
CA LEU A 47 -1.28 0.42 -31.65
C LEU A 47 -0.95 0.50 -30.16
N GLY A 48 0.24 0.05 -29.76
CA GLY A 48 0.75 0.14 -28.38
C GLY A 48 1.05 1.57 -27.93
N LYS A 49 1.08 2.54 -28.83
CA LYS A 49 1.20 3.98 -28.52
C LYS A 49 -0.16 4.68 -28.49
N ASN A 50 -1.22 4.05 -29.00
CA ASN A 50 -2.53 4.66 -29.06
C ASN A 50 -3.25 4.54 -27.70
N GLU A 51 -3.62 5.68 -27.12
CA GLU A 51 -4.22 5.75 -25.80
C GLU A 51 -5.53 4.95 -25.69
N SER A 52 -6.41 5.06 -26.69
CA SER A 52 -7.71 4.39 -26.69
C SER A 52 -7.56 2.87 -26.72
N VAL A 53 -6.56 2.37 -27.44
CA VAL A 53 -6.24 0.93 -27.47
C VAL A 53 -5.68 0.47 -26.13
N LEU A 54 -4.75 1.23 -25.54
CA LEU A 54 -4.18 0.92 -24.22
C LEU A 54 -5.25 0.91 -23.12
N ARG A 55 -6.16 1.90 -23.13
CA ARG A 55 -7.29 1.99 -22.22
C ARG A 55 -8.24 0.80 -22.39
N ALA A 56 -8.60 0.45 -23.62
CA ALA A 56 -9.40 -0.73 -23.91
C ALA A 56 -8.74 -2.02 -23.42
N ARG A 57 -7.43 -2.18 -23.62
CA ARG A 57 -6.66 -3.32 -23.07
C ARG A 57 -6.69 -3.36 -21.54
N ALA A 58 -6.55 -2.21 -20.88
CA ALA A 58 -6.66 -2.11 -19.43
C ALA A 58 -8.05 -2.54 -18.93
N VAL A 59 -9.13 -2.11 -19.60
CA VAL A 59 -10.50 -2.53 -19.28
C VAL A 59 -10.69 -4.03 -19.44
N VAL A 60 -10.22 -4.61 -20.55
CA VAL A 60 -10.30 -6.05 -20.79
C VAL A 60 -9.48 -6.84 -19.77
N ALA A 61 -8.27 -6.39 -19.43
CA ALA A 61 -7.43 -7.02 -18.42
C ALA A 61 -8.10 -7.01 -17.04
N PHE A 62 -8.76 -5.91 -16.66
CA PHE A 62 -9.53 -5.79 -15.42
C PHE A 62 -10.69 -6.80 -15.37
N HIS A 63 -11.52 -6.86 -16.41
CA HIS A 63 -12.66 -7.80 -16.47
C HIS A 63 -12.23 -9.27 -16.58
N GLY A 64 -11.08 -9.54 -17.21
CA GLY A 64 -10.48 -10.87 -17.25
C GLY A 64 -9.81 -11.29 -15.94
N GLY A 65 -9.75 -10.42 -14.93
CA GLY A 65 -9.04 -10.67 -13.67
C GLY A 65 -7.52 -10.73 -13.81
N ASN A 66 -6.97 -10.32 -14.97
CA ASN A 66 -5.54 -10.24 -15.20
C ASN A 66 -4.98 -8.91 -14.71
N PHE A 67 -4.98 -8.73 -13.38
CA PHE A 67 -4.53 -7.48 -12.77
C PHE A 67 -3.06 -7.15 -13.03
N ARG A 68 -2.22 -8.17 -13.23
CA ARG A 68 -0.79 -7.97 -13.55
C ARG A 68 -0.60 -7.21 -14.86
N GLU A 69 -1.37 -7.55 -15.90
CA GLU A 69 -1.32 -6.82 -17.18
C GLU A 69 -1.90 -5.42 -17.03
N LEU A 70 -3.01 -5.27 -16.28
CA LEU A 70 -3.57 -3.95 -15.96
C LEU A 70 -2.52 -3.03 -15.32
N TYR A 71 -1.82 -3.49 -14.27
CA TYR A 71 -0.79 -2.70 -13.61
C TYR A 71 0.35 -2.35 -14.56
N HIS A 72 0.80 -3.32 -15.36
CA HIS A 72 1.85 -3.09 -16.35
C HIS A 72 1.48 -1.99 -17.37
N ILE A 73 0.24 -2.01 -17.89
CA ILE A 73 -0.23 -0.98 -18.82
C ILE A 73 -0.25 0.38 -18.14
N LEU A 74 -0.85 0.45 -16.95
CA LEU A 74 -1.05 1.69 -16.21
C LEU A 74 0.26 2.31 -15.73
N GLU A 75 1.28 1.52 -15.38
CA GLU A 75 2.57 2.04 -14.88
C GLU A 75 3.52 2.51 -15.98
N ASN A 76 3.41 1.95 -17.20
CA ASN A 76 4.41 2.17 -18.26
C ASN A 76 3.98 3.15 -19.35
N HIS A 77 2.69 3.50 -19.45
CA HIS A 77 2.17 4.39 -20.48
C HIS A 77 1.53 5.63 -19.87
N LYS A 78 1.79 6.81 -20.45
CA LYS A 78 1.16 8.05 -20.02
C LYS A 78 -0.21 8.21 -20.68
N PHE A 79 -1.17 8.71 -19.92
CA PHE A 79 -2.54 8.93 -20.39
C PHE A 79 -2.91 10.42 -20.30
N THR A 80 -3.85 10.85 -21.13
CA THR A 80 -4.46 12.18 -21.01
C THR A 80 -5.34 12.29 -19.77
N LYS A 81 -5.58 13.52 -19.32
CA LYS A 81 -6.36 13.79 -18.10
C LYS A 81 -7.80 13.27 -18.17
N ASP A 82 -8.38 13.23 -19.36
CA ASP A 82 -9.74 12.74 -19.57
C ASP A 82 -9.87 11.25 -19.24
N SER A 83 -8.83 10.47 -19.54
CA SER A 83 -8.76 9.04 -19.21
C SER A 83 -8.40 8.76 -17.74
N HIS A 84 -7.77 9.72 -17.03
CA HIS A 84 -7.25 9.48 -15.67
C HIS A 84 -8.32 9.00 -14.70
N ALA A 85 -9.49 9.64 -14.66
CA ALA A 85 -10.54 9.28 -13.70
C ALA A 85 -10.96 7.80 -13.83
N LYS A 86 -11.08 7.31 -15.06
CA LYS A 86 -11.45 5.92 -15.35
C LYS A 86 -10.32 4.95 -14.98
N LEU A 87 -9.09 5.26 -15.36
CA LEU A 87 -7.93 4.39 -15.10
C LEU A 87 -7.58 4.33 -13.60
N GLN A 88 -7.73 5.46 -12.88
CA GLN A 88 -7.59 5.52 -11.43
C GLN A 88 -8.65 4.64 -10.74
N ALA A 89 -9.89 4.63 -11.23
CA ALA A 89 -10.92 3.75 -10.72
C ALA A 89 -10.56 2.27 -10.93
N LEU A 90 -10.09 1.89 -12.13
CA LEU A 90 -9.65 0.52 -12.42
C LEU A 90 -8.48 0.08 -11.52
N TRP A 91 -7.47 0.93 -11.32
CA TRP A 91 -6.34 0.65 -10.44
C TRP A 91 -6.79 0.36 -9.01
N LEU A 92 -7.62 1.24 -8.45
CA LEU A 92 -8.11 1.14 -7.09
C LEU A 92 -9.00 -0.09 -6.91
N GLU A 93 -9.94 -0.30 -7.84
CA GLU A 93 -10.88 -1.41 -7.78
C GLU A 93 -10.16 -2.76 -7.92
N ALA A 94 -9.16 -2.86 -8.80
CA ALA A 94 -8.35 -4.07 -8.95
C ALA A 94 -7.66 -4.45 -7.63
N HIS A 95 -6.99 -3.49 -6.99
CA HIS A 95 -6.35 -3.73 -5.70
C HIS A 95 -7.35 -3.99 -4.57
N TYR A 96 -8.56 -3.41 -4.61
CA TYR A 96 -9.61 -3.75 -3.67
C TYR A 96 -10.07 -5.20 -3.87
N GLN A 97 -10.32 -5.64 -5.10
CA GLN A 97 -10.73 -7.01 -5.38
C GLN A 97 -9.66 -8.04 -4.96
N GLU A 98 -8.38 -7.77 -5.24
CA GLU A 98 -7.29 -8.63 -4.75
C GLU A 98 -7.26 -8.70 -3.22
N ALA A 99 -7.43 -7.55 -2.54
CA ALA A 99 -7.45 -7.50 -1.09
C ALA A 99 -8.68 -8.17 -0.48
N GLU A 100 -9.85 -8.07 -1.12
CA GLU A 100 -11.10 -8.72 -0.71
C GLU A 100 -10.97 -10.23 -0.86
N LYS A 101 -10.43 -10.69 -1.99
CA LYS A 101 -10.16 -12.11 -2.26
C LYS A 101 -9.19 -12.71 -1.25
N LEU A 102 -8.11 -11.99 -0.92
CA LEU A 102 -7.13 -12.46 0.07
C LEU A 102 -7.71 -12.52 1.49
N ARG A 103 -8.64 -11.62 1.84
CA ARG A 103 -9.26 -11.58 3.18
C ARG A 103 -10.52 -12.42 3.33
N GLY A 104 -11.16 -12.80 2.23
CA GLY A 104 -12.43 -13.54 2.22
C GLY A 104 -13.62 -12.75 2.77
N ARG A 105 -13.54 -11.42 2.81
CA ARG A 105 -14.60 -10.54 3.31
C ARG A 105 -14.58 -9.18 2.59
N PRO A 106 -15.71 -8.47 2.50
CA PRO A 106 -15.75 -7.14 1.89
C PRO A 106 -14.87 -6.13 2.65
N LEU A 107 -14.24 -5.22 1.90
CA LEU A 107 -13.31 -4.25 2.44
C LEU A 107 -14.03 -3.05 3.09
N GLY A 108 -13.77 -2.83 4.38
CA GLY A 108 -14.24 -1.62 5.08
C GLY A 108 -13.45 -0.35 4.73
N PRO A 109 -13.92 0.84 5.13
CA PRO A 109 -13.26 2.12 4.80
C PRO A 109 -11.79 2.20 5.23
N VAL A 110 -11.44 1.63 6.38
CA VAL A 110 -10.07 1.59 6.91
C VAL A 110 -9.18 0.67 6.07
N ASP A 111 -9.70 -0.47 5.62
CA ASP A 111 -8.95 -1.39 4.79
C ASP A 111 -8.74 -0.80 3.39
N LYS A 112 -9.75 -0.15 2.80
CA LYS A 112 -9.61 0.61 1.55
C LYS A 112 -8.59 1.74 1.67
N TYR A 113 -8.53 2.42 2.82
CA TYR A 113 -7.46 3.41 3.09
C TYR A 113 -6.07 2.76 3.12
N ARG A 114 -5.92 1.61 3.80
CA ARG A 114 -4.64 0.88 3.84
C ARG A 114 -4.19 0.43 2.46
N VAL A 115 -5.10 -0.05 1.62
CA VAL A 115 -4.81 -0.43 0.24
C VAL A 115 -4.30 0.78 -0.56
N ARG A 116 -5.01 1.91 -0.53
CA ARG A 116 -4.58 3.16 -1.18
C ARG A 116 -3.21 3.64 -0.72
N LYS A 117 -2.90 3.47 0.56
CA LYS A 117 -1.59 3.84 1.11
C LYS A 117 -0.49 2.89 0.66
N LYS A 118 -0.79 1.59 0.56
CA LYS A 118 0.17 0.56 0.12
C LYS A 118 0.45 0.62 -1.38
N PHE A 119 -0.58 0.94 -2.17
CA PHE A 119 -0.53 0.99 -3.63
C PHE A 119 -0.98 2.37 -4.11
N PRO A 120 -0.12 3.40 -3.98
CA PRO A 120 -0.44 4.73 -4.47
C PRO A 120 -0.63 4.71 -5.99
N LEU A 121 -1.42 5.65 -6.50
CA LEU A 121 -1.67 5.75 -7.93
C LEU A 121 -0.38 6.14 -8.69
N PRO A 122 -0.07 5.49 -9.82
CA PRO A 122 1.15 5.75 -10.55
C PRO A 122 1.11 7.11 -11.27
N ARG A 123 2.28 7.73 -11.45
CA ARG A 123 2.43 9.10 -12.03
C ARG A 123 1.95 9.23 -13.48
N THR A 124 1.78 8.10 -14.15
CA THR A 124 1.25 7.95 -15.51
C THR A 124 -0.25 8.26 -15.62
N ILE A 125 -1.00 8.06 -14.54
CA ILE A 125 -2.45 8.33 -14.44
C ILE A 125 -2.80 9.31 -13.33
N TRP A 126 -1.80 9.98 -12.74
CA TRP A 126 -1.97 11.03 -11.75
C TRP A 126 -0.80 12.02 -11.84
N ASP A 127 -1.12 13.30 -12.08
CA ASP A 127 -0.24 14.47 -12.06
C ASP A 127 0.57 14.73 -10.75
N GLY A 128 0.51 13.85 -9.75
CA GLY A 128 1.23 13.97 -8.48
C GLY A 128 0.76 15.09 -7.54
N GLU A 129 -0.36 15.78 -7.79
CA GLU A 129 -0.94 16.70 -6.80
C GLU A 129 -1.40 15.95 -5.55
N GLN A 130 -0.48 15.76 -4.60
CA GLN A 130 -0.80 15.27 -3.28
C GLN A 130 -1.51 16.38 -2.52
N LYS A 131 -2.80 16.20 -2.22
CA LYS A 131 -3.41 16.92 -1.10
C LYS A 131 -2.74 16.38 0.17
N THR A 132 -1.73 17.09 0.67
CA THR A 132 -1.19 16.75 1.99
C THR A 132 -2.33 16.91 3.00
N HIS A 133 -2.79 15.80 3.56
CA HIS A 133 -3.83 15.81 4.59
C HIS A 133 -3.25 16.14 5.97
N CYS A 134 -1.94 16.39 6.03
CA CYS A 134 -1.28 16.94 7.20
C CYS A 134 -1.64 18.42 7.35
N PHE A 135 -1.91 18.84 8.58
CA PHE A 135 -2.07 20.27 8.86
C PHE A 135 -0.77 21.02 8.51
N LYS A 136 -0.89 22.31 8.19
CA LYS A 136 0.25 23.21 7.98
C LYS A 136 1.18 23.16 9.19
N GLU A 137 2.48 23.34 8.96
CA GLU A 137 3.51 23.23 10.00
C GLU A 137 3.22 24.13 11.20
N ARG A 138 2.79 25.38 10.98
CA ARG A 138 2.36 26.31 12.04
C ARG A 138 1.23 25.72 12.90
N THR A 139 0.19 25.18 12.26
CA THR A 139 -0.94 24.55 12.96
C THR A 139 -0.50 23.32 13.76
N ARG A 140 0.42 22.51 13.21
CA ARG A 140 0.97 21.34 13.89
C ARG A 140 1.76 21.73 15.14
N HIS A 141 2.59 22.76 15.05
CA HIS A 141 3.35 23.27 16.19
C HIS A 141 2.43 23.74 17.32
N LEU A 142 1.41 24.55 17.00
CA LEU A 142 0.47 25.05 18.00
C LEU A 142 -0.27 23.91 18.72
N LEU A 143 -0.71 22.88 17.99
CA LEU A 143 -1.35 21.70 18.59
C LEU A 143 -0.38 20.90 19.48
N ARG A 144 0.90 20.79 19.11
CA ARG A 144 1.92 20.10 19.91
C ARG A 144 2.22 20.84 21.21
N GLU A 145 2.37 22.16 21.15
CA GLU A 145 2.62 23.00 22.33
C GLU A 145 1.48 22.86 23.35
N TRP A 146 0.24 23.00 22.89
CA TRP A 146 -0.93 22.81 23.74
C TRP A 146 -1.05 21.39 24.32
N TYR A 147 -0.65 20.39 23.55
CA TYR A 147 -0.68 19.01 24.02
C TYR A 147 0.25 18.75 25.19
N LEU A 148 1.42 19.41 25.23
CA LEU A 148 2.34 19.30 26.36
C LEU A 148 1.74 19.87 27.64
N GLN A 149 0.91 20.91 27.52
CA GLN A 149 0.23 21.55 28.65
C GLN A 149 -1.00 20.75 29.13
N ASP A 150 -1.87 20.34 28.20
CA ASP A 150 -3.12 19.65 28.50
C ASP A 150 -3.44 18.59 27.42
N PRO A 151 -3.08 17.32 27.64
CA PRO A 151 -3.38 16.23 26.71
C PRO A 151 -4.88 15.91 26.57
N TYR A 152 -5.74 16.43 27.45
CA TYR A 152 -7.18 16.14 27.52
C TYR A 152 -8.01 17.43 27.58
N PRO A 153 -7.97 18.28 26.54
CA PRO A 153 -8.67 19.56 26.57
C PRO A 153 -10.19 19.37 26.67
N ASN A 154 -10.83 20.19 27.50
CA ASN A 154 -12.28 20.23 27.64
C ASN A 154 -12.96 20.79 26.36
N PRO A 155 -14.29 20.64 26.19
CA PRO A 155 -14.99 21.11 24.98
C PRO A 155 -14.81 22.60 24.65
N SER A 156 -14.68 23.46 25.68
CA SER A 156 -14.46 24.90 25.48
C SER A 156 -13.07 25.17 24.91
N LYS A 157 -12.02 24.61 25.54
CA LYS A 157 -10.64 24.69 25.07
C LYS A 157 -10.47 24.13 23.65
N LYS A 158 -11.18 23.04 23.31
CA LYS A 158 -11.20 22.52 21.93
C LYS A 158 -11.74 23.51 20.91
N ARG A 159 -12.75 24.31 21.28
CA ARG A 159 -13.34 25.34 20.42
C ARG A 159 -12.38 26.52 20.26
N GLU A 160 -11.72 26.93 21.33
CA GLU A 160 -10.66 27.95 21.30
C GLU A 160 -9.50 27.52 20.40
N LEU A 161 -9.01 26.28 20.56
CA LEU A 161 -7.99 25.70 19.69
C LEU A 161 -8.42 25.64 18.23
N ALA A 162 -9.67 25.28 17.97
CA ALA A 162 -10.24 25.27 16.62
C ALA A 162 -10.20 26.67 16.00
N GLN A 163 -10.59 27.71 16.74
CA GLN A 163 -10.50 29.11 16.30
C GLN A 163 -9.06 29.54 16.04
N ALA A 164 -8.13 29.26 16.96
CA ALA A 164 -6.73 29.63 16.84
C ALA A 164 -6.00 28.91 15.69
N THR A 165 -6.40 27.68 15.38
CA THR A 165 -5.75 26.84 14.35
C THR A 165 -6.41 26.93 12.97
N GLY A 166 -7.61 27.53 12.88
CA GLY A 166 -8.44 27.49 11.67
C GLY A 166 -8.98 26.10 11.33
N LEU A 167 -9.05 25.20 12.32
CA LEU A 167 -9.56 23.83 12.17
C LEU A 167 -10.99 23.73 12.74
N THR A 168 -11.68 22.65 12.39
CA THR A 168 -12.94 22.31 13.06
C THR A 168 -12.69 21.70 14.45
N PRO A 169 -13.59 21.90 15.43
CA PRO A 169 -13.47 21.26 16.75
C PRO A 169 -13.31 19.73 16.68
N THR A 170 -13.92 19.09 15.69
CA THR A 170 -13.79 17.65 15.41
C THR A 170 -12.38 17.28 14.96
N GLN A 171 -11.77 18.05 14.05
CA GLN A 171 -10.38 17.83 13.62
C GLN A 171 -9.39 17.95 14.78
N VAL A 172 -9.56 18.97 15.64
CA VAL A 172 -8.75 19.13 16.86
C VAL A 172 -8.96 17.93 17.79
N GLY A 173 -10.22 17.55 18.06
CA GLY A 173 -10.54 16.39 18.88
C GLY A 173 -9.90 15.09 18.38
N ASN A 174 -9.96 14.85 17.07
CA ASN A 174 -9.33 13.70 16.43
C ASN A 174 -7.80 13.74 16.51
N TRP A 175 -7.20 14.92 16.34
CA TRP A 175 -5.74 15.07 16.46
C TRP A 175 -5.26 14.69 17.86
N PHE A 176 -5.90 15.19 18.92
CA PHE A 176 -5.54 14.86 20.31
C PHE A 176 -5.75 13.37 20.61
N LYS A 177 -6.87 12.79 20.15
CA LYS A 177 -7.12 11.34 20.27
C LYS A 177 -6.01 10.52 19.60
N ASN A 178 -5.66 10.86 18.36
CA ASN A 178 -4.63 10.16 17.59
C ASN A 178 -3.23 10.36 18.17
N ARG A 179 -2.92 11.53 18.75
CA ARG A 179 -1.66 11.76 19.46
C ARG A 179 -1.52 10.85 20.66
N ARG A 180 -2.52 10.80 21.54
CA ARG A 180 -2.51 9.89 22.71
C ARG A 180 -2.40 8.40 22.31
N GLN A 181 -3.02 8.00 21.21
CA GLN A 181 -2.89 6.62 20.70
C GLN A 181 -1.45 6.31 20.27
N ARG A 182 -0.78 7.24 19.57
CA ARG A 182 0.63 7.08 19.16
C ARG A 182 1.56 7.00 20.37
N ASP A 183 1.35 7.85 21.37
CA ASP A 183 2.19 7.86 22.57
C ASP A 183 2.07 6.54 23.34
N ARG A 184 0.86 5.98 23.48
CA ARG A 184 0.65 4.66 24.07
C ARG A 184 1.31 3.54 23.27
N ALA A 185 1.21 3.57 21.94
CA ALA A 185 1.85 2.59 21.07
C ALA A 185 3.38 2.65 21.17
N ALA A 186 3.96 3.85 21.22
CA ALA A 186 5.38 4.06 21.41
C ALA A 186 5.85 3.56 22.79
N ALA A 187 5.10 3.87 23.85
CA ALA A 187 5.40 3.39 25.19
C ALA A 187 5.35 1.85 25.28
N ALA A 188 4.37 1.20 24.64
CA ALA A 188 4.28 -0.26 24.58
C ALA A 188 5.47 -0.88 23.83
N LYS A 189 5.87 -0.30 22.70
CA LYS A 189 7.05 -0.75 21.93
C LYS A 189 8.34 -0.62 22.74
N ASN A 190 8.54 0.50 23.43
CA ASN A 190 9.71 0.71 24.29
C ASN A 190 9.78 -0.30 25.45
N ARG A 191 8.64 -0.63 26.07
CA ARG A 191 8.58 -1.67 27.12
C ARG A 191 8.97 -3.05 26.61
N LEU A 192 8.47 -3.45 25.44
CA LEU A 192 8.85 -4.71 24.79
C LEU A 192 10.35 -4.76 24.49
N GLN A 193 10.93 -3.66 24.01
CA GLN A 193 12.36 -3.59 23.71
C GLN A 193 13.23 -3.68 24.97
N GLN A 194 12.82 -3.05 26.08
CA GLN A 194 13.49 -3.18 27.38
C GLN A 194 13.44 -4.60 27.96
N GLN A 195 12.33 -5.32 27.76
CA GLN A 195 12.20 -6.72 28.18
C GLN A 195 13.10 -7.64 27.37
N VAL A 196 13.24 -7.43 26.06
CA VAL A 196 14.18 -8.18 25.22
C VAL A 196 15.63 -7.93 25.63
N LEU A 197 15.97 -6.69 25.99
CA LEU A 197 17.32 -6.33 26.45
C LEU A 197 17.65 -6.81 27.86
N SER A 198 16.65 -6.90 28.75
CA SER A 198 16.83 -7.36 30.14
C SER A 198 16.69 -8.89 30.29
N GLY A 199 16.02 -9.57 29.36
CA GLY A 199 15.85 -11.03 29.35
C GLY A 199 17.07 -11.83 28.84
N GLY A 200 18.18 -11.15 28.53
CA GLY A 200 19.43 -11.78 28.07
C GLY A 200 20.44 -12.14 29.16
N SER A 201 20.14 -11.86 30.44
CA SER A 201 21.14 -11.95 31.54
C SER A 201 20.76 -12.83 32.72
N ASP A 202 19.87 -13.81 32.57
CA ASP A 202 19.65 -14.79 33.65
C ASP A 202 19.59 -16.24 33.15
N ARG A 203 20.77 -16.76 32.81
CA ARG A 203 21.11 -18.18 32.89
C ARG A 203 22.58 -18.30 33.34
N SER A 204 22.82 -18.18 34.64
CA SER A 204 24.04 -18.71 35.29
C SER A 204 23.62 -19.52 36.51
N LEU A 205 23.75 -20.84 36.43
CA LEU A 205 24.83 -21.61 37.08
C LEU A 205 24.58 -21.75 38.58
N GLY A 206 23.81 -22.77 38.94
CA GLY A 206 23.91 -23.44 40.23
C GLY A 206 24.49 -24.83 40.00
N ASP A 207 25.80 -24.94 40.16
CA ASP A 207 26.55 -26.20 40.26
C ASP A 207 26.78 -26.46 41.75
N ASP A 208 26.29 -27.59 42.26
CA ASP A 208 26.84 -28.22 43.47
C ASP A 208 26.81 -29.74 43.28
N ASP A 209 28.00 -30.30 43.39
CA ASP A 209 28.45 -31.65 43.11
C ASP A 209 28.14 -32.60 44.28
N THR A 210 27.54 -33.77 44.01
CA THR A 210 27.72 -34.97 44.83
C THR A 210 27.59 -36.25 43.97
N THR A 211 28.69 -36.99 43.87
CA THR A 211 28.84 -38.39 43.40
C THR A 211 27.91 -39.35 44.17
N VAL A 212 27.35 -40.48 43.68
CA VAL A 212 27.98 -41.74 43.19
C VAL A 212 26.93 -42.66 42.48
N ASP A 213 27.37 -43.40 41.44
CA ASP A 213 26.98 -44.75 40.93
C ASP A 213 25.51 -45.14 40.56
N ARG A 214 25.27 -45.45 39.26
CA ARG A 214 25.04 -46.83 38.69
C ARG A 214 24.39 -46.83 37.27
N LEU A 215 25.07 -47.50 36.33
CA LEU A 215 24.62 -48.37 35.21
C LEU A 215 23.57 -47.85 34.17
N GLY A 216 23.96 -47.81 32.89
CA GLY A 216 23.13 -47.48 31.70
C GLY A 216 22.21 -48.63 31.20
N PRO A 217 21.83 -48.73 29.89
CA PRO A 217 22.10 -47.87 28.74
C PRO A 217 20.88 -47.53 27.82
N ALA A 218 21.12 -46.71 26.79
CA ALA A 218 20.70 -46.89 25.37
C ALA A 218 19.91 -45.75 24.67
N SER A 219 20.46 -45.40 23.49
CA SER A 219 19.81 -44.93 22.25
C SER A 219 19.68 -43.41 22.00
N SER A 220 20.64 -42.91 21.23
CA SER A 220 20.56 -41.78 20.27
C SER A 220 19.99 -42.28 18.91
N PRO A 221 19.84 -41.49 17.80
CA PRO A 221 20.34 -40.12 17.57
C PRO A 221 19.47 -39.15 16.72
N GLU A 222 19.99 -37.91 16.64
CA GLU A 222 19.91 -36.88 15.57
C GLU A 222 18.54 -36.29 15.15
N VAL A 223 18.38 -34.97 14.96
CA VAL A 223 19.05 -34.16 13.92
C VAL A 223 19.27 -32.70 14.33
N SER A 224 20.45 -32.22 13.92
CA SER A 224 21.06 -30.89 13.97
C SER A 224 20.26 -29.75 13.32
N LEU A 225 20.31 -28.55 13.93
CA LEU A 225 20.03 -27.26 13.28
C LEU A 225 21.18 -26.28 13.56
N THR A 226 21.75 -25.79 12.46
CA THR A 226 22.95 -24.97 12.36
C THR A 226 22.72 -23.52 12.78
N SER A 227 23.71 -22.99 13.50
CA SER A 227 23.94 -21.61 13.94
C SER A 227 24.00 -20.57 12.81
N LYS A 228 23.66 -19.31 13.14
CA LYS A 228 24.47 -18.13 12.80
C LYS A 228 24.18 -16.94 13.73
N THR A 229 25.27 -16.35 14.16
CA THR A 229 25.51 -15.35 15.21
C THR A 229 25.06 -13.93 14.83
N ALA A 230 24.54 -13.19 15.82
CA ALA A 230 24.31 -11.75 15.75
C ALA A 230 25.32 -11.02 16.64
N THR A 231 26.16 -10.18 16.04
CA THR A 231 27.07 -9.26 16.72
C THR A 231 26.38 -7.91 16.90
N SER A 232 26.25 -7.47 18.16
CA SER A 232 25.85 -6.11 18.54
C SER A 232 27.04 -5.16 18.41
N ALA A 233 26.82 -4.00 17.79
CA ALA A 233 27.60 -2.80 18.03
C ALA A 233 26.63 -1.63 18.21
N ILE A 234 26.70 -1.02 19.39
CA ILE A 234 25.88 0.08 19.86
C ILE A 234 26.65 1.37 19.57
N SER A 235 26.05 2.29 18.83
CA SER A 235 26.51 3.68 18.77
C SER A 235 25.31 4.60 18.91
N ILE A 236 25.28 5.30 20.04
CA ILE A 236 24.34 6.34 20.41
C ILE A 236 24.79 7.63 19.73
N THR A 237 23.95 8.22 18.90
CA THR A 237 23.96 9.67 18.65
C THR A 237 22.53 10.15 18.53
N SER A 238 22.14 11.05 19.43
CA SER A 238 20.89 11.79 19.36
C SER A 238 20.90 12.70 18.14
N SER A 239 19.84 12.69 17.35
CA SER A 239 19.45 13.83 16.52
C SER A 239 17.99 13.66 16.14
N ASP A 240 17.18 14.45 16.83
CA ASP A 240 15.77 14.68 16.60
C ASP A 240 15.67 15.65 15.42
N SER A 241 15.38 15.13 14.21
CA SER A 241 14.93 15.94 13.09
C SER A 241 14.39 15.08 11.95
N GLU A 242 13.46 15.69 11.23
CA GLU A 242 12.87 15.28 9.94
C GLU A 242 11.82 14.15 10.00
N CYS A 243 10.55 14.49 9.80
CA CYS A 243 9.91 14.63 8.48
C CYS A 243 10.01 13.33 7.70
N ASP A 244 8.84 12.71 7.45
CA ASP A 244 8.52 11.81 6.32
C ASP A 244 7.34 10.89 6.72
N ILE A 245 6.35 10.49 5.91
CA ILE A 245 5.90 10.69 4.53
C ILE A 245 4.40 10.31 4.56
#